data_AF-A0A841PJ01-F1
#
_entry.id   AF-A0A841PJ01-F1
#
_cell.length_a   1.000
_cell.length_b   1.000
_cell.length_c   1.000
_cell.angle_alpha   90.00
_cell.angle_beta   90.00
_cell.angle_gamma   90.00
#
_symmetry.space_group_name_H-M   'P 1'
#
loop_
_entity.id
_entity.type
_entity.pdbx_description
1 polymer ?
#
loop_
_entity_poly.entity_id
_entity_poly.type
_entity_poly.pdbx_seq_one_letter_code
_entity_poly.pdbx_strand_id
1 'polypeptide(L)'
;MARNIKIGDRVAISATVGKRIDDRVTLHILTANNPSSIIDPKAKPGDRMRFEGEVIYVDEDLGRVTVQVLGRVTVEASTVELVRKYLPPTRKKPLRDMVD
;
A
#
# COMPACT_ATOMS: atom_id res chain seq x y z
N MET A 1 8.91 -16.60 -1.91
CA MET A 1 9.99 -15.59 -1.97
C MET A 1 9.34 -14.22 -1.90
N ALA A 2 9.53 -13.50 -0.80
CA ALA A 2 9.01 -12.14 -0.66
C ALA A 2 9.64 -11.24 -1.73
N ARG A 3 8.81 -10.51 -2.47
CA ARG A 3 9.30 -9.46 -3.39
C ARG A 3 10.16 -8.50 -2.56
N ASN A 4 11.29 -8.04 -3.09
CA ASN A 4 12.19 -7.08 -2.43
C ASN A 4 11.51 -5.71 -2.36
N ILE A 5 10.54 -5.58 -1.46
CA ILE A 5 9.73 -4.40 -1.17
C ILE A 5 10.36 -3.68 0.00
N LYS A 6 10.53 -2.37 -0.13
CA LYS A 6 11.15 -1.52 0.88
C LYS A 6 10.18 -0.47 1.37
N ILE A 7 10.46 0.06 2.56
CA ILE A 7 9.79 1.25 3.06
C ILE A 7 10.02 2.39 2.06
N GLY A 8 8.95 3.13 1.76
CA GLY A 8 8.91 4.18 0.74
C GLY A 8 8.53 3.71 -0.67
N ASP A 9 8.51 2.40 -0.93
CA ASP A 9 8.03 1.89 -2.22
C ASP A 9 6.53 2.19 -2.35
N ARG A 10 6.09 2.59 -3.54
CA ARG A 10 4.67 2.68 -3.88
C ARG A 10 4.22 1.34 -4.43
N VAL A 11 3.20 0.77 -3.81
CA VAL A 11 2.64 -0.54 -4.15
C VAL A 11 1.15 -0.43 -4.36
N ALA A 12 0.60 -1.37 -5.13
CA ALA A 12 -0.82 -1.54 -5.34
C ALA A 12 -1.34 -2.77 -4.60
N ILE A 13 -2.49 -2.58 -3.94
CA ILE A 13 -3.28 -3.63 -3.30
C ILE A 13 -4.58 -3.78 -4.08
N SER A 14 -4.98 -5.02 -4.31
CA SER A 14 -6.28 -5.33 -4.89
C SER A 14 -7.29 -5.65 -3.80
N ALA A 15 -8.47 -5.05 -3.86
CA ALA A 15 -9.59 -5.34 -2.97
C ALA A 15 -10.85 -5.66 -3.78
N THR A 16 -11.65 -6.59 -3.27
CA THR A 16 -12.99 -6.86 -3.81
C THR A 16 -14.01 -6.09 -3.00
N VAL A 17 -14.87 -5.37 -3.69
CA VAL A 17 -15.97 -4.64 -3.08
C VAL A 17 -17.01 -5.64 -2.58
N GLY A 18 -17.30 -5.56 -1.29
CA GLY A 18 -18.27 -6.39 -0.59
C GLY A 18 -19.65 -5.75 -0.53
N LYS A 19 -20.34 -6.00 0.59
CA LYS A 19 -21.67 -5.45 0.84
C LYS A 19 -21.63 -3.92 0.97
N ARG A 20 -22.64 -3.26 0.41
CA ARG A 20 -22.93 -1.85 0.66
C ARG A 20 -23.87 -1.71 1.85
N ILE A 21 -23.52 -0.83 2.77
CA ILE A 21 -24.31 -0.46 3.94
C ILE A 21 -24.40 1.07 3.91
N ASP A 22 -25.59 1.58 3.60
CA ASP A 22 -25.86 2.99 3.36
C ASP A 22 -24.90 3.59 2.30
N ASP A 23 -24.09 4.57 2.70
CA ASP A 23 -23.12 5.26 1.84
C ASP A 23 -21.73 4.60 1.82
N ARG A 24 -21.51 3.56 2.63
CA ARG A 24 -20.21 2.88 2.75
C ARG A 24 -20.23 1.52 2.09
N VAL A 25 -19.10 1.17 1.49
CA VAL A 25 -18.89 -0.15 0.92
C VAL A 25 -17.74 -0.84 1.62
N THR A 26 -17.97 -2.08 2.04
CA THR A 26 -16.95 -2.91 2.66
C THR A 26 -15.96 -3.37 1.61
N LEU A 27 -14.68 -3.45 1.95
CA LEU A 27 -13.62 -3.91 1.08
C LEU A 27 -13.04 -5.20 1.66
N HIS A 28 -13.00 -6.22 0.82
CA HIS A 28 -12.32 -7.48 1.10
C HIS A 28 -10.94 -7.44 0.46
N ILE A 29 -9.95 -7.18 1.29
CA ILE A 29 -8.55 -7.18 0.89
C ILE A 29 -7.98 -8.57 1.16
N LEU A 30 -7.40 -9.19 0.14
CA LEU A 30 -6.79 -10.52 0.28
C LEU A 30 -5.67 -10.45 1.33
N THR A 31 -5.66 -11.36 2.30
CA THR A 31 -4.66 -11.47 3.39
C THR A 31 -4.64 -10.35 4.45
N ALA A 32 -5.51 -9.35 4.34
CA ALA A 32 -5.65 -8.37 5.40
C ALA A 32 -6.43 -8.96 6.58
N ASN A 33 -5.92 -8.77 7.79
CA ASN A 33 -6.58 -9.24 9.01
C ASN A 33 -7.80 -8.38 9.40
N ASN A 34 -7.87 -7.13 8.92
CA ASN A 34 -8.89 -6.17 9.33
C ASN A 34 -9.81 -5.80 8.17
N PRO A 35 -11.14 -5.74 8.40
CA PRO A 35 -12.08 -5.26 7.39
C PRO A 35 -11.84 -3.76 7.13
N SER A 36 -11.81 -3.38 5.86
CA SER A 36 -11.70 -1.98 5.44
C SER A 36 -13.01 -1.51 4.83
N SER A 37 -13.30 -0.21 4.88
CA SER A 37 -14.48 0.38 4.22
C SER A 37 -14.16 1.74 3.63
N ILE A 38 -14.83 2.09 2.54
CA ILE A 38 -14.70 3.39 1.87
C ILE A 38 -16.08 3.95 1.53
N ILE A 39 -16.17 5.27 1.46
CA ILE A 39 -17.30 5.98 0.85
C ILE A 39 -16.95 6.19 -0.62
N ASP A 40 -17.50 5.34 -1.49
CA ASP A 40 -17.39 5.50 -2.94
C ASP A 40 -18.78 5.28 -3.57
N PRO A 41 -19.40 6.32 -4.15
CA PRO A 41 -20.72 6.19 -4.72
C PRO A 41 -20.75 5.29 -5.96
N LYS A 42 -19.62 5.11 -6.66
CA LYS A 42 -19.53 4.35 -7.91
C LYS A 42 -19.21 2.87 -7.70
N ALA A 43 -18.68 2.50 -6.53
CA ALA A 43 -18.31 1.12 -6.23
C ALA A 43 -19.55 0.22 -6.11
N LYS A 44 -19.58 -0.86 -6.90
CA LYS A 44 -20.65 -1.87 -6.83
C LYS A 44 -20.14 -3.14 -6.14
N PRO A 45 -20.99 -3.84 -5.36
CA PRO A 45 -20.64 -5.15 -4.82
C PRO A 45 -20.15 -6.11 -5.92
N GLY A 46 -18.99 -6.72 -5.70
CA GLY A 46 -18.32 -7.61 -6.65
C GLY A 46 -17.23 -6.94 -7.49
N ASP A 47 -17.15 -5.60 -7.52
CA ASP A 47 -16.11 -4.89 -8.26
C ASP A 47 -14.71 -5.18 -7.67
N ARG A 48 -13.70 -5.23 -8.54
CA ARG A 48 -12.30 -5.27 -8.13
C ARG A 48 -11.71 -3.87 -8.23
N MET A 49 -11.23 -3.36 -7.11
CA MET A 49 -10.61 -2.04 -7.02
C MET A 49 -9.12 -2.18 -6.71
N ARG A 50 -8.33 -1.30 -7.34
CA ARG A 50 -6.89 -1.20 -7.12
C ARG A 50 -6.60 0.04 -6.30
N PHE A 51 -5.89 -0.14 -5.20
CA PHE A 51 -5.51 0.92 -4.27
C PHE A 51 -4.00 1.05 -4.24
N GLU A 52 -3.48 2.21 -4.60
CA GLU A 52 -2.04 2.49 -4.54
C GLU A 52 -1.69 3.28 -3.29
N GLY A 53 -0.64 2.86 -2.60
CA GLY A 53 -0.13 3.55 -1.42
C GLY A 53 1.35 3.31 -1.20
N GLU A 54 1.90 4.05 -0.24
CA GLU A 54 3.30 3.94 0.15
C GLU A 54 3.48 2.89 1.25
N VAL A 55 4.54 2.09 1.15
CA VAL A 55 4.92 1.13 2.19
C VAL A 55 5.54 1.90 3.35
N ILE A 56 4.94 1.76 4.53
CA ILE A 56 5.40 2.45 5.76
C ILE A 56 6.05 1.50 6.78
N TYR A 57 5.82 0.19 6.64
CA TYR A 57 6.39 -0.83 7.49
C TYR A 57 6.53 -2.16 6.74
N VAL A 58 7.63 -2.87 6.98
CA VAL A 58 7.91 -4.19 6.43
C VAL A 58 8.26 -5.09 7.61
N ASP A 59 7.49 -6.17 7.75
CA ASP A 59 7.72 -7.24 8.72
C ASP A 59 8.35 -8.41 7.97
N GLU A 60 9.68 -8.52 8.05
CA GLU A 60 10.43 -9.56 7.34
C GLU A 60 10.20 -10.95 7.94
N ASP A 61 10.00 -11.02 9.26
CA ASP A 61 9.77 -12.28 9.99
C ASP A 61 8.43 -12.92 9.63
N LEU A 62 7.37 -12.09 9.53
CA LEU A 62 6.03 -12.55 9.17
C LEU A 62 5.73 -12.46 7.66
N GLY A 63 6.65 -11.91 6.86
CA GLY A 63 6.45 -11.71 5.42
C GLY A 63 5.31 -10.75 5.07
N ARG A 64 5.07 -9.74 5.91
CA ARG A 64 3.95 -8.79 5.79
C ARG A 64 4.45 -7.38 5.51
N VAL A 65 3.62 -6.61 4.81
CA VAL A 65 3.88 -5.20 4.52
C VAL A 65 2.68 -4.36 4.93
N THR A 66 2.93 -3.21 5.55
CA THR A 66 1.91 -2.21 5.85
C THR A 66 2.00 -1.08 4.85
N VAL A 67 0.88 -0.84 4.17
CA VAL A 67 0.73 0.19 3.15
C VAL A 67 -0.19 1.28 3.70
N GLN A 68 0.22 2.53 3.53
CA GLN A 68 -0.59 3.70 3.86
C GLN A 68 -1.60 3.92 2.74
N VAL A 69 -2.73 3.23 2.83
CA VAL A 69 -3.85 3.34 1.90
C VAL A 69 -5.14 3.01 2.64
N LEU A 70 -6.20 3.80 2.44
CA LEU A 70 -7.45 3.67 3.21
C LEU A 70 -7.25 3.71 4.74
N GLY A 71 -6.15 4.32 5.20
CA GLY A 71 -5.62 4.15 6.55
C GLY A 71 -4.29 3.38 6.53
N ARG A 72 -4.16 2.39 7.41
CA ARG A 72 -3.01 1.46 7.48
C ARG A 72 -3.49 0.04 7.22
N VAL A 73 -3.07 -0.51 6.09
CA VAL A 73 -3.47 -1.85 5.66
C VAL A 73 -2.24 -2.74 5.67
N THR A 74 -2.27 -3.79 6.51
CA THR A 74 -1.23 -4.81 6.54
C THR A 74 -1.67 -6.03 5.75
N VAL A 75 -0.85 -6.44 4.78
CA VAL A 75 -1.11 -7.56 3.87
C VAL A 75 0.16 -8.39 3.68
N GLU A 76 0.03 -9.58 3.14
CA GLU A 76 1.19 -10.41 2.79
C GLU A 76 1.96 -9.81 1.60
N ALA A 77 3.29 -9.80 1.67
CA ALA A 77 4.17 -9.22 0.65
C ALA A 77 4.02 -9.87 -0.74
N SER A 78 3.52 -11.11 -0.79
CA SER A 78 3.25 -11.85 -2.03
C SER A 78 2.05 -11.31 -2.82
N THR A 79 1.11 -10.63 -2.14
CA THR A 79 -0.16 -10.18 -2.70
C THR A 79 -0.12 -8.76 -3.27
N VAL A 80 0.94 -8.00 -2.97
CA VAL A 80 1.08 -6.61 -3.41
C VAL A 80 1.87 -6.51 -4.70
N GLU A 81 1.51 -5.56 -5.54
CA GLU A 81 2.20 -5.25 -6.79
C GLU A 81 3.06 -4.00 -6.63
N LEU A 82 4.34 -4.10 -7.01
CA LEU A 82 5.22 -2.94 -7.00
C LEU A 82 4.85 -2.00 -8.15
N VAL A 83 4.49 -0.76 -7.81
CA VAL A 83 4.17 0.30 -8.79
C VAL A 83 5.39 1.16 -9.06
N ARG A 84 6.05 1.61 -7.99
CA ARG A 84 7.24 2.46 -8.07
C ARG A 84 8.18 2.17 -6.92
N LYS A 85 9.46 1.96 -7.22
CA LYS A 85 10.49 1.88 -6.18
C LYS A 85 10.77 3.25 -5.58
N TYR A 86 11.01 3.27 -4.28
CA TYR A 86 11.60 4.39 -3.60
C TYR A 86 12.99 4.67 -4.20
N LEU A 87 13.21 5.93 -4.55
CA LEU A 87 14.51 6.42 -4.97
C LEU A 87 14.92 7.50 -3.96
N PRO A 88 15.95 7.25 -3.14
CA PRO A 88 16.50 8.27 -2.28
C PRO A 88 16.86 9.50 -3.12
N PRO A 89 16.61 10.72 -2.63
CA PRO A 89 16.98 11.93 -3.34
C PRO A 89 18.49 11.91 -3.62
N THR A 90 18.87 11.91 -4.90
CA THR A 90 20.27 11.96 -5.31
C THR A 90 20.84 13.34 -4.97
N ARG A 91 21.79 13.38 -4.03
CA ARG A 91 22.39 14.63 -3.55
C ARG A 91 23.16 15.33 -4.69
N LYS A 92 22.85 16.60 -4.96
CA LYS A 92 23.50 17.38 -6.03
C LYS A 92 24.79 18.11 -5.62
N LYS A 93 25.03 18.36 -4.33
CA LYS A 93 26.20 19.11 -3.84
C LYS A 93 26.94 18.35 -2.73
N PRO A 94 28.28 18.41 -2.64
CA PRO A 94 29.04 17.84 -1.53
C PRO A 94 28.69 18.51 -0.18
N LEU A 95 28.81 17.77 0.94
CA LEU A 95 28.61 18.26 2.32
C LEU A 95 29.77 19.14 2.84
N ARG A 96 30.77 19.41 2.00
CA ARG A 96 31.87 20.30 2.36
C ARG A 96 31.53 21.68 1.83
N ASP A 97 31.54 22.66 2.72
CA ASP A 97 31.60 24.06 2.34
C ASP A 97 32.83 24.21 1.44
N MET A 98 32.61 24.85 0.29
CA MET A 98 33.72 25.29 -0.54
C MET A 98 34.62 26.12 0.37
N VAL A 99 35.88 25.68 0.52
CA VAL A 99 36.89 26.48 1.21
C VAL A 99 37.15 27.66 0.29
N ASP A 100 36.91 28.88 0.78
CA ASP A 100 37.22 30.14 0.08
C ASP A 100 38.68 30.23 -0.37
#